data_AF-A0A959YSW1-F1
#
_entry.id   AF-A0A959YSW1-F1
#
_cell.length_a   1.000
_cell.length_b   1.000
_cell.length_c   1.000
_cell.angle_alpha   90.00
_cell.angle_beta   90.00
_cell.angle_gamma   90.00
#
_symmetry.space_group_name_H-M   'P 1'
#
loop_
_entity.id
_entity.type
_entity.pdbx_description
1 polymer ?
#
loop_
_entity_poly.entity_id
_entity_poly.type
_entity_poly.pdbx_seq_one_letter_code
_entity_poly.pdbx_strand_id
1 'polypeptide(L)'
;MKRLFEKIGKMIEKLSEEQVTRRTINSLAAALVILIISSCVKEPWYGRDGKPGDTYISLTWQVEEPTYVDAGTHAIPPLFYYGEYYRINPGYYELYYEGRVWNGMSYAYYAWEVEYQIRALAGEPGDWYYNGSDGPDNFFRIEMSPYGPYISNDYKSVNADENSIVVSDNGDTIVIKQVLEGMEMVATYKSVERRGNSNQTEK
;
A
#
# COMPACT_ATOMS: atom_id res chain seq x y z
N MET A 1 46.75 48.62 -34.79
CA MET A 1 46.61 47.26 -35.36
C MET A 1 46.83 46.14 -34.33
N LYS A 2 47.93 46.06 -33.57
CA LYS A 2 48.19 44.97 -32.60
C LYS A 2 47.04 44.64 -31.63
N ARG A 3 46.42 45.65 -31.00
CA ARG A 3 45.31 45.46 -30.04
C ARG A 3 44.05 44.84 -30.65
N LEU A 4 43.85 44.96 -31.97
CA LEU A 4 42.68 44.40 -32.64
C LEU A 4 42.84 42.88 -32.85
N PHE A 5 44.06 42.45 -33.18
CA PHE A 5 44.39 41.03 -33.38
C PHE A 5 44.33 40.22 -32.07
N GLU A 6 44.80 40.79 -30.95
CA GLU A 6 44.64 40.14 -29.63
C GLU A 6 43.18 39.95 -29.23
N LYS A 7 42.32 40.92 -29.54
CA LYS A 7 40.89 40.86 -29.19
C LYS A 7 40.14 39.81 -30.02
N ILE A 8 40.53 39.64 -31.30
CA ILE A 8 39.99 38.60 -32.18
C ILE A 8 40.47 37.20 -31.73
N GLY A 9 41.75 37.05 -31.38
CA GLY A 9 42.30 35.79 -30.87
C GLY A 9 41.57 35.27 -29.63
N LYS A 10 41.37 36.11 -28.62
CA LYS A 10 40.62 35.74 -27.39
C LYS A 10 39.15 35.39 -27.65
N MET A 11 38.55 35.97 -28.69
CA MET A 11 37.15 35.68 -29.05
C MET A 11 37.02 34.32 -29.73
N ILE A 12 37.98 33.95 -30.58
CA ILE A 12 38.06 32.63 -31.23
C ILE A 12 38.35 31.53 -30.20
N GLU A 13 39.24 31.79 -29.25
CA GLU A 13 39.59 30.84 -28.18
C GLU A 13 38.38 30.54 -27.28
N LYS A 14 37.62 31.56 -26.90
CA LYS A 14 36.40 31.40 -26.09
C LYS A 14 35.26 30.67 -26.82
N LEU A 15 35.08 30.93 -28.12
CA LEU A 15 34.12 30.21 -28.97
C LEU A 15 34.53 28.73 -29.16
N SER A 16 35.83 28.46 -29.26
CA SER A 16 36.39 27.12 -29.32
C SER A 16 36.11 26.34 -28.02
N GLU A 17 36.36 26.95 -26.85
CA GLU A 17 36.10 26.32 -25.54
C GLU A 17 34.62 26.01 -25.32
N GLU A 18 33.70 26.92 -25.68
CA GLU A 18 32.25 26.70 -25.60
C GLU A 18 31.76 25.57 -26.54
N GLN A 19 32.36 25.45 -27.72
CA GLN A 19 32.04 24.36 -28.64
C GLN A 19 32.56 23.00 -28.14
N VAL A 20 33.75 22.97 -27.54
CA VAL A 20 34.33 21.76 -26.95
C VAL A 20 33.51 21.31 -25.75
N THR A 21 33.10 22.23 -24.86
CA THR A 21 32.25 21.91 -23.70
C THR A 21 30.85 21.44 -24.10
N ARG A 22 30.21 22.03 -25.11
CA ARG A 22 28.92 21.51 -25.61
C ARG A 22 29.04 20.11 -26.20
N ARG A 23 30.12 19.82 -26.94
CA ARG A 23 30.36 18.48 -27.52
C ARG A 23 30.58 17.43 -26.43
N THR A 24 31.39 17.73 -25.41
CA THR A 24 31.63 16.78 -24.31
C THR A 24 30.37 16.55 -23.48
N ILE A 25 29.58 17.59 -23.18
CA ILE A 25 28.30 17.46 -22.46
C ILE A 25 27.31 16.60 -23.24
N ASN A 26 27.17 16.83 -24.56
CA ASN A 26 26.28 16.03 -25.40
C ASN A 26 26.69 14.55 -25.46
N SER A 27 28.00 14.27 -25.56
CA SER A 27 28.51 12.90 -25.54
C SER A 27 28.24 12.20 -24.20
N LEU A 28 28.41 12.91 -23.08
CA LEU A 28 28.13 12.40 -21.74
C LEU A 28 26.64 12.13 -21.51
N ALA A 29 25.79 13.06 -21.96
CA ALA A 29 24.34 12.89 -21.91
C ALA A 29 23.88 11.69 -22.75
N ALA A 30 24.43 11.52 -23.96
CA ALA A 30 24.13 10.37 -24.81
C ALA A 30 24.56 9.04 -24.16
N ALA A 31 25.76 8.99 -23.55
CA ALA A 31 26.23 7.81 -22.84
C ALA A 31 25.35 7.46 -21.62
N LEU A 32 24.90 8.47 -20.87
CA LEU A 32 23.99 8.27 -19.75
C LEU A 32 22.62 7.73 -20.21
N VAL A 33 22.08 8.28 -21.30
CA VAL A 33 20.81 7.81 -21.88
C VAL A 33 20.92 6.36 -22.35
N ILE A 34 22.03 5.97 -22.99
CA ILE A 34 22.26 4.58 -23.43
C ILE A 34 22.33 3.64 -22.22
N LEU A 35 23.01 4.03 -21.13
CA LEU A 35 23.09 3.22 -19.92
C LEU A 35 21.72 3.02 -19.27
N ILE A 36 20.88 4.05 -19.24
CA ILE A 36 19.52 3.97 -18.67
C ILE A 36 18.61 3.06 -19.52
N ILE A 37 18.73 3.11 -20.85
CA ILE A 37 17.91 2.26 -21.74
C ILE A 37 18.37 0.78 -21.65
N SER A 38 19.66 0.54 -21.42
CA SER A 38 20.23 -0.81 -21.37
C SER A 38 19.92 -1.57 -20.08
N SER A 39 19.67 -0.88 -18.96
CA SER A 39 19.40 -1.53 -17.67
C SER A 39 17.99 -2.11 -17.51
N CYS A 40 17.09 -1.83 -18.46
CA CYS A 40 15.67 -2.24 -18.39
C CYS A 40 15.31 -3.38 -19.35
N VAL A 41 16.27 -3.87 -20.15
CA VAL A 41 16.03 -4.98 -21.08
C VAL A 41 16.31 -6.29 -20.37
N LYS A 42 15.26 -6.96 -19.91
CA LYS A 42 15.33 -8.38 -19.54
C LYS A 42 15.58 -9.18 -20.82
N GLU A 43 16.54 -10.10 -20.78
CA GLU A 43 16.92 -10.87 -21.97
C GLU A 43 15.70 -11.63 -22.54
N PRO A 44 15.49 -11.64 -23.88
CA PRO A 44 14.28 -12.20 -24.47
C PRO A 44 14.12 -13.71 -24.30
N TRP A 45 15.19 -14.41 -23.88
CA TRP A 45 15.21 -15.84 -23.57
C TRP A 45 15.02 -16.14 -22.08
N TYR A 46 14.92 -15.12 -21.22
CA TYR A 46 14.51 -15.31 -19.82
C TYR A 46 12.99 -15.42 -19.74
N GLY A 47 12.50 -16.39 -18.97
CA GLY A 47 11.10 -16.48 -18.61
C GLY A 47 10.61 -15.21 -17.91
N ARG A 48 9.33 -14.91 -18.08
CA ARG A 48 8.68 -13.79 -17.38
C ARG A 48 8.55 -14.13 -15.91
N ASP A 49 8.69 -13.12 -15.05
CA ASP A 49 8.34 -13.29 -13.64
C ASP A 49 6.82 -13.40 -13.52
N GLY A 50 6.40 -14.22 -12.55
CA GLY A 50 5.00 -14.30 -12.15
C GLY A 50 4.52 -12.97 -11.60
N LYS A 51 3.28 -12.62 -11.90
CA LYS A 51 2.61 -11.46 -11.32
C LYS A 51 2.09 -11.80 -9.93
N PRO A 52 1.99 -10.82 -9.02
CA PRO A 52 1.17 -11.00 -7.82
C PRO A 52 -0.27 -11.32 -8.22
N GLY A 53 -0.94 -12.18 -7.46
CA GLY A 53 -2.38 -12.44 -7.63
C GLY A 53 -3.23 -11.22 -7.31
N ASP A 54 -4.55 -11.35 -7.44
CA ASP A 54 -5.46 -10.27 -7.09
C ASP A 54 -5.68 -10.19 -5.57
N THR A 55 -5.86 -8.98 -5.05
CA THR A 55 -6.17 -8.76 -3.63
C THR A 55 -7.62 -8.38 -3.42
N TYR A 56 -8.20 -8.93 -2.37
CA TYR A 56 -9.55 -8.62 -1.93
C TYR A 56 -9.58 -8.31 -0.43
N ILE A 57 -10.47 -7.41 -0.03
CA ILE A 57 -10.69 -7.04 1.37
C ILE A 57 -12.16 -7.15 1.72
N SER A 58 -12.45 -7.59 2.94
CA SER A 58 -13.79 -7.62 3.52
C SER A 58 -13.80 -6.98 4.90
N LEU A 59 -14.90 -6.32 5.23
CA LEU A 59 -15.17 -5.81 6.58
C LEU A 59 -16.24 -6.69 7.23
N THR A 60 -16.00 -7.10 8.47
CA THR A 60 -16.99 -7.83 9.29
C THR A 60 -17.03 -7.23 10.70
N TRP A 61 -18.00 -7.64 11.50
CA TRP A 61 -18.08 -7.30 12.91
C TRP A 61 -18.35 -8.54 13.76
N GLN A 62 -17.98 -8.48 15.04
CA GLN A 62 -18.07 -9.63 15.94
C GLN A 62 -19.24 -9.53 16.93
N VAL A 63 -19.25 -8.47 17.74
CA VAL A 63 -20.15 -8.36 18.90
C VAL A 63 -21.41 -7.59 18.55
N GLU A 64 -21.24 -6.35 18.10
CA GLU A 64 -22.31 -5.44 17.72
C GLU A 64 -21.87 -4.70 16.46
N GLU A 65 -22.82 -4.51 15.54
CA GLU A 65 -22.58 -3.79 14.30
C GLU A 65 -22.15 -2.33 14.60
N PRO A 66 -21.02 -1.85 14.04
CA PRO A 66 -20.63 -0.47 14.20
C PRO A 66 -21.72 0.48 13.69
N THR A 67 -21.96 1.56 14.43
CA THR A 67 -22.95 2.58 14.04
C THR A 67 -22.47 3.42 12.85
N TYR A 68 -21.15 3.54 12.69
CA TYR A 68 -20.55 4.23 11.57
C TYR A 68 -19.25 3.53 11.16
N VAL A 69 -19.04 3.42 9.85
CA VAL A 69 -17.83 2.88 9.24
C VAL A 69 -17.44 3.79 8.07
N ASP A 70 -16.21 4.27 8.09
CA ASP A 70 -15.55 4.90 6.97
C ASP A 70 -14.39 4.01 6.54
N ALA A 71 -14.56 3.29 5.44
CA ALA A 71 -13.57 2.35 4.95
C ALA A 71 -12.25 3.01 4.50
N GLY A 72 -12.27 4.34 4.24
CA GLY A 72 -11.16 5.15 3.72
C GLY A 72 -10.40 4.54 2.54
N THR A 73 -11.11 3.72 1.75
CA THR A 73 -10.66 3.18 0.48
C THR A 73 -11.80 3.25 -0.52
N HIS A 74 -11.46 3.46 -1.80
CA HIS A 74 -12.44 3.43 -2.90
C HIS A 74 -12.85 2.00 -3.28
N ALA A 75 -12.13 0.98 -2.77
CA ALA A 75 -12.44 -0.42 -3.02
C ALA A 75 -13.79 -0.82 -2.40
N ILE A 76 -14.08 -0.31 -1.20
CA ILE A 76 -15.31 -0.60 -0.47
C ILE A 76 -16.28 0.57 -0.69
N PRO A 77 -17.45 0.34 -1.32
CA PRO A 77 -18.42 1.40 -1.54
C PRO A 77 -19.02 1.89 -0.21
N PRO A 78 -19.53 3.14 -0.14
CA PRO A 78 -20.18 3.66 1.07
C PRO A 78 -21.38 2.82 1.53
N LEU A 79 -22.04 2.12 0.61
CA LEU A 79 -23.06 1.12 0.88
C LEU A 79 -22.48 -0.24 0.51
N PHE A 80 -22.04 -1.00 1.50
CA PHE A 80 -21.42 -2.30 1.33
C PHE A 80 -22.14 -3.36 2.18
N TYR A 81 -21.91 -4.62 1.86
CA TYR A 81 -22.35 -5.76 2.66
C TYR A 81 -21.20 -6.31 3.51
N TYR A 82 -21.45 -6.48 4.81
CA TYR A 82 -20.48 -7.11 5.70
C TYR A 82 -20.17 -8.54 5.26
N GLY A 83 -18.89 -8.90 5.30
CA GLY A 83 -18.38 -10.21 4.87
C GLY A 83 -18.23 -10.39 3.35
N GLU A 84 -18.65 -9.42 2.54
CA GLU A 84 -18.39 -9.44 1.09
C GLU A 84 -16.97 -8.94 0.78
N TYR A 85 -16.35 -9.57 -0.22
CA TYR A 85 -14.98 -9.28 -0.63
C TYR A 85 -14.97 -8.29 -1.80
N TYR A 86 -14.27 -7.17 -1.62
CA TYR A 86 -14.09 -6.12 -2.61
C TYR A 86 -12.64 -6.11 -3.10
N ARG A 87 -12.44 -6.01 -4.41
CA ARG A 87 -11.09 -5.95 -4.99
C ARG A 87 -10.39 -4.66 -4.56
N ILE A 88 -9.17 -4.79 -4.06
CA ILE A 88 -8.34 -3.68 -3.60
C ILE A 88 -6.94 -3.78 -4.19
N ASN A 89 -6.28 -2.65 -4.43
CA ASN A 89 -4.88 -2.65 -4.86
C ASN A 89 -3.95 -2.67 -3.64
N PRO A 90 -2.73 -3.22 -3.74
CA PRO A 90 -1.69 -3.01 -2.72
C PRO A 90 -1.45 -1.51 -2.48
N GLY A 91 -1.35 -1.10 -1.22
CA GLY A 91 -1.30 0.31 -0.83
C GLY A 91 -1.44 0.53 0.67
N TYR A 92 -1.52 1.79 1.06
CA TYR A 92 -1.80 2.24 2.43
C TYR A 92 -3.20 2.81 2.48
N TYR A 93 -3.94 2.44 3.52
CA TYR A 93 -5.34 2.80 3.70
C TYR A 93 -5.62 3.09 5.18
N GLU A 94 -6.66 3.88 5.41
CA GLU A 94 -7.13 4.24 6.75
C GLU A 94 -8.60 3.86 6.85
N LEU A 95 -8.97 3.10 7.88
CA LEU A 95 -10.34 2.73 8.19
C LEU A 95 -10.70 3.37 9.52
N TYR A 96 -11.88 3.96 9.62
CA TYR A 96 -12.43 4.44 10.88
C TYR A 96 -13.76 3.74 11.15
N TYR A 97 -13.97 3.28 12.37
CA TYR A 97 -15.28 2.79 12.78
C TYR A 97 -15.61 3.17 14.22
N GLU A 98 -16.90 3.40 14.48
CA GLU A 98 -17.40 3.68 15.83
C GLU A 98 -18.74 3.01 16.09
N GLY A 99 -19.03 2.78 17.36
CA GLY A 99 -20.25 2.13 17.78
C GLY A 99 -20.51 2.22 19.28
N ARG A 100 -21.47 1.41 19.71
CA ARG A 100 -21.80 1.22 21.11
C ARG A 100 -21.99 -0.27 21.38
N VAL A 101 -21.72 -0.67 22.61
CA VAL A 101 -21.93 -2.03 23.08
C VAL A 101 -22.63 -2.02 24.43
N TRP A 102 -23.62 -2.89 24.61
CA TRP A 102 -24.30 -3.05 25.90
C TRP A 102 -23.43 -3.87 26.87
N ASN A 103 -22.99 -3.27 27.99
CA ASN A 103 -22.15 -3.95 28.98
C ASN A 103 -22.93 -4.60 30.14
N GLY A 104 -24.26 -4.66 30.04
CA GLY A 104 -25.13 -5.15 31.12
C GLY A 104 -25.71 -4.04 32.01
N MET A 105 -25.08 -2.86 32.07
CA MET A 105 -25.51 -1.72 32.89
C MET A 105 -25.84 -0.48 32.06
N SER A 106 -25.01 -0.17 31.07
CA SER A 106 -25.15 0.97 30.19
C SER A 106 -24.54 0.68 28.82
N TYR A 107 -24.82 1.56 27.85
CA TYR A 107 -24.09 1.55 26.59
C TYR A 107 -22.70 2.14 26.80
N ALA A 108 -21.68 1.33 26.52
CA ALA A 108 -20.31 1.79 26.38
C ALA A 108 -20.06 2.17 24.92
N TYR A 109 -19.36 3.27 24.70
CA TYR A 109 -19.05 3.77 23.37
C TYR A 109 -17.59 3.46 23.01
N TYR A 110 -17.34 3.17 21.74
CA TYR A 110 -16.00 2.88 21.24
C TYR A 110 -15.80 3.52 19.87
N ALA A 111 -14.55 3.87 19.56
CA ALA A 111 -14.12 4.26 18.22
C ALA A 111 -12.67 3.82 17.99
N TRP A 112 -12.39 3.46 16.74
CA TRP A 112 -11.09 2.96 16.31
C TRP A 112 -10.67 3.63 15.01
N GLU A 113 -9.41 4.03 14.94
CA GLU A 113 -8.69 4.32 13.70
C GLU A 113 -7.80 3.12 13.39
N VAL A 114 -7.90 2.62 12.16
CA VAL A 114 -7.20 1.44 11.68
C VAL A 114 -6.39 1.83 10.46
N GLU A 115 -5.08 1.96 10.64
CA GLU A 115 -4.15 2.13 9.53
C GLU A 115 -3.77 0.74 9.02
N TYR A 116 -4.04 0.42 7.76
CA TYR A 116 -3.63 -0.86 7.20
C TYR A 116 -2.87 -0.72 5.88
N GLN A 117 -1.82 -1.51 5.76
CA GLN A 117 -0.97 -1.57 4.58
C GLN A 117 -1.03 -2.96 3.97
N ILE A 118 -1.39 -3.03 2.70
CA ILE A 118 -1.33 -4.24 1.88
C ILE A 118 -0.09 -4.14 0.98
N ARG A 119 0.79 -5.13 1.03
CA ARG A 119 1.97 -5.24 0.18
C ARG A 119 1.90 -6.50 -0.65
N ALA A 120 2.14 -6.35 -1.94
CA ALA A 120 2.44 -7.48 -2.81
C ALA A 120 3.88 -7.95 -2.54
N LEU A 121 4.03 -9.25 -2.29
CA LEU A 121 5.31 -9.92 -2.36
C LEU A 121 5.55 -10.31 -3.83
N ALA A 122 6.80 -10.31 -4.26
CA ALA A 122 7.12 -10.69 -5.64
C ALA A 122 6.66 -12.13 -5.91
N GLY A 123 6.06 -12.36 -7.08
CA GLY A 123 5.71 -13.70 -7.56
C GLY A 123 6.96 -14.53 -7.84
N GLU A 124 6.76 -15.77 -8.31
CA GLU A 124 7.90 -16.64 -8.63
C GLU A 124 8.76 -15.99 -9.73
N PRO A 125 10.09 -15.88 -9.55
CA PRO A 125 10.96 -15.38 -10.60
C PRO A 125 10.97 -16.36 -11.78
N GLY A 126 10.90 -15.85 -13.00
CA GLY A 126 11.11 -16.65 -14.19
C GLY A 126 12.59 -16.96 -14.40
N ASP A 127 12.88 -18.09 -15.05
CA ASP A 127 14.24 -18.51 -15.41
C ASP A 127 14.38 -18.78 -16.91
N TRP A 128 15.59 -19.11 -17.38
CA TRP A 128 15.87 -19.48 -18.77
C TRP A 128 14.98 -20.61 -19.31
N TYR A 129 14.46 -21.46 -18.43
CA TYR A 129 13.75 -22.68 -18.79
C TYR A 129 12.25 -22.65 -18.48
N TYR A 130 11.77 -21.64 -17.73
CA TYR A 130 10.36 -21.55 -17.35
C TYR A 130 9.95 -20.11 -17.02
N ASN A 131 8.67 -19.79 -17.25
CA ASN A 131 8.07 -18.58 -16.71
C ASN A 131 7.72 -18.82 -15.24
N GLY A 132 7.93 -17.83 -14.39
CA GLY A 132 7.48 -17.88 -13.00
C GLY A 132 5.95 -17.97 -12.94
N SER A 133 5.44 -18.70 -11.95
CA SER A 133 4.01 -18.79 -11.71
C SER A 133 3.47 -17.50 -11.08
N ASP A 134 2.28 -17.09 -11.54
CA ASP A 134 1.52 -16.01 -10.92
C ASP A 134 1.15 -16.41 -9.48
N GLY A 135 1.22 -15.46 -8.55
CA GLY A 135 0.82 -15.66 -7.17
C GLY A 135 -0.68 -15.90 -7.04
N PRO A 136 -1.13 -16.60 -5.98
CA PRO A 136 -2.54 -16.84 -5.75
C PRO A 136 -3.29 -15.55 -5.37
N ASP A 137 -4.61 -15.58 -5.54
CA ASP A 137 -5.49 -14.51 -5.05
C ASP A 137 -5.53 -14.50 -3.52
N ASN A 138 -5.54 -13.31 -2.95
CA ASN A 138 -5.43 -13.08 -1.51
C ASN A 138 -6.68 -12.39 -0.96
N PHE A 139 -7.19 -12.91 0.16
CA PHE A 139 -8.45 -12.49 0.76
C PHE A 139 -8.23 -12.04 2.19
N PHE A 140 -8.17 -10.73 2.42
CA PHE A 140 -8.02 -10.16 3.74
C PHE A 140 -9.38 -9.83 4.37
N ARG A 141 -9.48 -10.01 5.68
CA ARG A 141 -10.67 -9.66 6.46
C ARG A 141 -10.27 -8.83 7.66
N ILE A 142 -10.92 -7.68 7.80
CA ILE A 142 -10.83 -6.83 8.98
C ILE A 142 -12.09 -7.06 9.80
N GLU A 143 -11.93 -7.62 11.00
CA GLU A 143 -13.01 -7.83 11.96
C GLU A 143 -13.05 -6.66 12.96
N MET A 144 -14.16 -5.94 12.95
CA MET A 144 -14.41 -4.79 13.82
C MET A 144 -15.07 -5.25 15.12
N SER A 145 -14.48 -4.87 16.25
CA SER A 145 -15.02 -5.18 17.57
C SER A 145 -14.85 -4.00 18.52
N PRO A 146 -15.75 -3.85 19.52
CA PRO A 146 -15.62 -2.86 20.58
C PRO A 146 -14.32 -2.98 21.38
N TYR A 147 -13.74 -4.19 21.44
CA TYR A 147 -12.58 -4.51 22.28
C TYR A 147 -11.25 -4.39 21.54
N GLY A 148 -11.24 -3.79 20.34
CA GLY A 148 -10.09 -3.80 19.44
C GLY A 148 -10.17 -4.98 18.47
N PRO A 149 -9.09 -5.27 17.73
CA PRO A 149 -9.13 -6.37 16.79
C PRO A 149 -9.22 -7.69 17.54
N TYR A 150 -10.28 -8.43 17.24
CA TYR A 150 -10.44 -9.78 17.72
C TYR A 150 -10.00 -10.72 16.59
N ILE A 151 -9.05 -11.60 16.88
CA ILE A 151 -8.71 -12.71 15.99
C ILE A 151 -9.54 -13.90 16.49
N SER A 152 -10.80 -13.96 16.06
CA SER A 152 -11.64 -15.15 16.24
C SER A 152 -11.28 -16.17 15.16
N ASN A 153 -10.83 -17.34 15.56
CA ASN A 153 -10.67 -18.49 14.67
C ASN A 153 -12.01 -19.19 14.33
N ASP A 154 -13.15 -18.68 14.80
CA ASP A 154 -14.39 -19.45 14.73
C ASP A 154 -15.31 -19.05 13.57
N TYR A 155 -15.10 -19.77 12.46
CA TYR A 155 -16.08 -20.27 11.48
C TYR A 155 -16.98 -19.29 10.70
N LYS A 156 -16.64 -19.13 9.41
CA LYS A 156 -17.47 -19.54 8.26
C LYS A 156 -16.59 -19.61 6.99
N SER A 157 -16.09 -20.83 6.74
CA SER A 157 -15.49 -21.33 5.49
C SER A 157 -14.52 -20.40 4.75
N VAL A 158 -13.25 -20.45 5.14
CA VAL A 158 -12.03 -20.67 4.31
C VAL A 158 -10.85 -20.35 5.24
N ASN A 159 -10.14 -21.39 5.70
CA ASN A 159 -8.80 -21.38 6.29
C ASN A 159 -8.28 -20.04 6.87
N ALA A 160 -8.94 -19.53 7.92
CA ALA A 160 -8.31 -18.58 8.81
C ALA A 160 -7.54 -19.40 9.83
N ASP A 161 -6.38 -19.95 9.45
CA ASP A 161 -5.51 -20.63 10.40
C ASP A 161 -4.05 -20.54 9.90
N GLU A 162 -3.14 -20.26 10.84
CA GLU A 162 -1.65 -20.16 10.73
C GLU A 162 -1.00 -18.84 10.30
N ASN A 163 -1.72 -17.88 9.69
CA ASN A 163 -1.08 -16.78 8.97
C ASN A 163 -1.20 -15.37 9.58
N SER A 164 -1.84 -15.24 10.76
CA SER A 164 -1.98 -13.96 11.48
C SER A 164 -1.15 -13.94 12.77
N ILE A 165 -0.25 -12.97 12.90
CA ILE A 165 0.62 -12.78 14.05
C ILE A 165 0.29 -11.42 14.68
N VAL A 166 -0.02 -11.41 15.99
CA VAL A 166 -0.05 -10.16 16.77
C VAL A 166 1.40 -9.73 17.00
N VAL A 167 1.77 -8.57 16.45
CA VAL A 167 3.15 -8.07 16.48
C VAL A 167 3.41 -7.26 17.75
N SER A 168 2.42 -6.51 18.23
CA SER A 168 2.53 -5.68 19.44
C SER A 168 1.15 -5.32 19.98
N ASP A 169 1.04 -5.29 21.31
CA ASP A 169 -0.12 -4.77 22.05
C ASP A 169 0.41 -3.89 23.20
N ASN A 170 0.13 -2.59 23.10
CA ASN A 170 0.50 -1.59 24.11
C ASN A 170 -0.74 -0.97 24.78
N GLY A 171 -1.91 -1.63 24.72
CA GLY A 171 -3.17 -1.16 25.30
C GLY A 171 -3.92 -0.16 24.42
N ASP A 172 -3.26 0.93 24.01
CA ASP A 172 -3.86 1.96 23.15
C ASP A 172 -3.68 1.69 21.65
N THR A 173 -2.72 0.81 21.31
CA THR A 173 -2.38 0.46 19.94
C THR A 173 -2.12 -1.03 19.83
N ILE A 174 -2.76 -1.66 18.83
CA ILE A 174 -2.64 -3.10 18.56
C ILE A 174 -2.23 -3.27 17.11
N VAL A 175 -1.14 -3.99 16.86
CA VAL A 175 -0.61 -4.24 15.52
C VAL A 175 -0.78 -5.70 15.15
N ILE A 176 -1.48 -5.96 14.05
CA ILE A 176 -1.72 -7.29 13.50
C ILE A 176 -1.04 -7.38 12.15
N LYS A 177 -0.32 -8.48 11.93
CA LYS A 177 0.25 -8.83 10.64
C LYS A 177 -0.41 -10.10 10.14
N GLN A 178 -1.01 -10.06 8.94
CA GLN A 178 -1.49 -11.22 8.20
C GLN A 178 -0.56 -11.45 7.01
N VAL A 179 0.00 -12.66 6.89
CA VAL A 179 0.87 -13.04 5.77
C VAL A 179 0.23 -14.17 5.02
N LEU A 180 -0.16 -13.94 3.78
CA LEU A 180 -0.70 -14.95 2.89
C LEU A 180 0.27 -15.18 1.72
N GLU A 181 0.10 -16.24 0.96
CA GLU A 181 1.00 -16.56 -0.15
C GLU A 181 1.06 -15.41 -1.16
N GLY A 182 2.22 -14.75 -1.25
CA GLY A 182 2.43 -13.64 -2.18
C GLY A 182 1.95 -12.26 -1.67
N MET A 183 1.38 -12.13 -0.47
CA MET A 183 0.96 -10.83 0.07
C MET A 183 1.09 -10.73 1.59
N GLU A 184 1.32 -9.51 2.09
CA GLU A 184 1.22 -9.22 3.52
C GLU A 184 0.29 -8.02 3.77
N MET A 185 -0.51 -8.12 4.83
CA MET A 185 -1.28 -7.01 5.38
C MET A 185 -0.80 -6.72 6.80
N VAL A 186 -0.48 -5.46 7.09
CA VAL A 186 -0.19 -4.99 8.44
C VAL A 186 -1.27 -3.98 8.81
N ALA A 187 -2.03 -4.23 9.88
CA ALA A 187 -3.07 -3.36 10.38
C ALA A 187 -2.74 -2.90 11.80
N THR A 188 -2.81 -1.60 12.02
CA THR A 188 -2.56 -0.93 13.30
C THR A 188 -3.85 -0.30 13.77
N TYR A 189 -4.38 -0.81 14.87
CA TYR A 189 -5.60 -0.36 15.50
C TYR A 189 -5.24 0.60 16.62
N LYS A 190 -5.84 1.79 16.59
CA LYS A 190 -5.66 2.83 17.60
C LYS A 190 -7.02 3.19 18.18
N SER A 191 -7.15 3.08 19.50
CA SER A 191 -8.35 3.52 20.20
C SER A 191 -8.41 5.06 20.16
N VAL A 192 -9.56 5.62 19.80
CA VAL A 192 -9.76 7.06 19.70
C VAL A 192 -11.09 7.48 20.33
N GLU A 193 -11.21 8.78 20.61
CA GLU A 193 -12.51 9.33 20.96
C GLU A 193 -13.43 9.34 19.73
N ARG A 194 -14.72 9.12 19.97
CA ARG A 194 -15.74 9.20 18.92
C ARG A 194 -15.72 10.57 18.25
N ARG A 195 -15.81 10.58 16.92
CA ARG A 195 -15.97 11.81 16.13
C ARG A 195 -17.42 12.27 16.34
N GLY A 196 -17.68 12.87 17.50
CA GLY A 196 -19.04 13.17 17.95
C GLY A 196 -19.87 13.86 16.87
N ASN A 197 -21.15 13.46 16.75
CA ASN A 197 -22.14 14.13 15.92
C ASN A 197 -22.32 15.57 16.41
N SER A 198 -21.51 16.50 15.93
CA SER A 198 -21.69 17.94 16.16
C SER A 198 -22.93 18.51 15.44
N ASN A 199 -23.68 17.70 14.68
CA ASN A 199 -24.81 18.14 13.84
C ASN A 199 -26.10 17.30 13.99
N GLN A 200 -26.43 16.78 15.19
CA GLN A 200 -27.77 16.23 15.45
C GLN A 200 -28.47 16.86 16.67
N THR A 201 -28.29 18.16 16.85
CA THR A 201 -29.21 18.99 17.63
C THR A 201 -30.03 19.82 16.63
N GLU A 202 -31.35 19.76 16.75
CA GLU A 202 -32.40 20.38 15.89
C GLU A 202 -32.93 19.53 14.73
N LYS A 203 -33.88 18.66 15.05
CA LYS A 203 -35.26 18.75 14.53
C LYS A 203 -36.26 18.06 15.44
#